data_AF-A0DPA0-F1
#
_entry.id   AF-A0DPA0-F1
#
_cell.length_a   1.000
_cell.length_b   1.000
_cell.length_c   1.000
_cell.angle_alpha   90.00
_cell.angle_beta   90.00
_cell.angle_gamma   90.00
#
_symmetry.space_group_name_H-M   'P 1'
#
loop_
_entity.id
_entity.type
_entity.pdbx_description
1 polymer ?
#
loop_
_entity_poly.entity_id
_entity_poly.type
_entity_poly.pdbx_seq_one_letter_code
_entity_poly.pdbx_strand_id
1 'polypeptide(L)'
;MGGIYRRKGNSAKNKQHHRMLKTKSYIRANDQIHDDIKPENIQKWQNQPIDETLPGLGQYYCVSCARYFVNEESIKKHQVSKQHKKQEKRAKEKPYTHMEAEQAGK
;
A
#
# COMPACT_ATOMS: atom_id res chain seq x y z
N MET A 1 16.01 51.01 -15.45
CA MET A 1 15.15 49.88 -15.86
C MET A 1 15.78 48.58 -15.37
N GLY A 2 15.56 48.22 -14.10
CA GLY A 2 16.06 46.95 -13.56
C GLY A 2 15.23 45.79 -14.10
N GLY A 3 15.83 44.95 -14.94
CA GLY A 3 15.15 43.79 -15.52
C GLY A 3 14.58 42.86 -14.45
N ILE A 4 13.43 42.25 -14.75
CA ILE A 4 12.78 41.27 -13.90
C ILE A 4 13.74 40.09 -13.68
N TYR A 5 14.30 39.98 -12.47
CA TYR A 5 15.09 38.81 -12.09
C TYR A 5 14.19 37.58 -12.19
N ARG A 6 14.37 36.78 -13.24
CA ARG A 6 13.79 35.43 -13.30
C ARG A 6 14.43 34.62 -12.18
N ARG A 7 13.73 34.52 -11.03
CA ARG A 7 14.05 33.50 -10.03
C ARG A 7 14.06 32.17 -10.80
N LYS A 8 15.22 31.53 -10.90
CA LYS A 8 15.38 30.23 -11.55
C LYS A 8 14.36 29.31 -10.88
N GLY A 9 13.26 29.02 -11.57
CA GLY A 9 12.17 28.24 -11.01
C GLY A 9 12.77 26.94 -10.49
N ASN A 10 12.59 26.67 -9.20
CA ASN A 10 12.93 25.37 -8.65
C ASN A 10 12.06 24.36 -9.39
N SER A 11 12.61 23.71 -10.42
CA SER A 11 12.03 22.49 -10.97
C SER A 11 11.73 21.60 -9.76
N ALA A 12 10.45 21.32 -9.54
CA ALA A 12 10.02 20.44 -8.48
C ALA A 12 10.62 19.06 -8.79
N LYS A 13 11.81 18.80 -8.22
CA LYS A 13 12.49 17.53 -8.42
C LYS A 13 11.56 16.45 -7.86
N ASN A 14 11.25 15.42 -8.64
CA ASN A 14 10.41 14.27 -8.28
C ASN A 14 11.04 13.36 -7.19
N LYS A 15 11.77 13.95 -6.24
CA LYS A 15 12.49 13.25 -5.17
C LYS A 15 11.58 12.37 -4.32
N GLN A 16 10.34 12.83 -4.06
CA GLN A 16 9.36 12.06 -3.31
C GLN A 16 8.94 10.79 -4.05
N HIS A 17 8.64 10.90 -5.35
CA HIS A 17 8.31 9.75 -6.18
C HIS A 17 9.46 8.74 -6.26
N HIS A 18 10.68 9.22 -6.52
CA HIS A 18 11.86 8.34 -6.54
C HIS A 18 12.15 7.70 -5.19
N ARG A 19 11.86 8.37 -4.06
CA ARG A 19 12.00 7.79 -2.73
C ARG A 19 11.00 6.65 -2.51
N MET A 20 9.76 6.82 -2.94
CA MET A 20 8.70 5.82 -2.81
C MET A 20 8.98 4.56 -3.63
N LEU A 21 9.57 4.70 -4.81
CA LEU A 21 9.94 3.57 -5.68
C LEU A 21 11.17 2.78 -5.21
N LYS A 22 11.87 3.21 -4.15
CA LYS A 22 13.06 2.48 -3.67
C LYS A 22 12.64 1.19 -2.97
N THR A 23 13.45 0.15 -3.15
CA THR A 23 13.28 -1.17 -2.51
C THR A 23 13.19 -1.09 -0.99
N LYS A 24 13.94 -0.20 -0.34
CA LYS A 24 13.86 0.00 1.12
C LYS A 24 12.51 0.53 1.64
N SER A 25 11.64 0.99 0.76
CA SER A 25 10.30 1.50 1.07
C SER A 25 9.24 0.70 0.33
N TYR A 26 9.56 -0.53 -0.02
CA TYR A 26 8.67 -1.45 -0.70
C TYR A 26 7.41 -1.72 0.13
N ILE A 27 6.28 -1.75 -0.56
CA ILE A 27 4.96 -2.05 -0.01
C ILE A 27 4.55 -3.40 -0.56
N ARG A 28 3.79 -4.19 0.21
CA ARG A 28 3.22 -5.47 -0.27
C ARG A 28 2.53 -5.26 -1.62
N ALA A 29 2.85 -6.13 -2.58
CA ALA A 29 2.28 -6.07 -3.92
C ALA A 29 0.85 -6.64 -3.96
N ASN A 30 0.12 -6.34 -5.05
CA ASN A 30 -1.30 -6.70 -5.13
C ASN A 30 -1.54 -8.21 -5.23
N ASP A 31 -0.62 -8.96 -5.82
CA ASP A 31 -0.61 -10.42 -5.88
C ASP A 31 -0.47 -11.04 -4.49
N GLN A 32 0.47 -10.54 -3.69
CA GLN A 32 0.65 -10.94 -2.29
C GLN A 32 -0.62 -10.64 -1.46
N ILE A 33 -1.21 -9.46 -1.65
CA ILE A 33 -2.44 -9.07 -0.94
C ILE A 33 -3.63 -9.95 -1.36
N HIS A 34 -3.73 -10.31 -2.65
CA HIS A 34 -4.78 -11.21 -3.13
C HIS A 34 -4.72 -12.58 -2.43
N ASP A 35 -3.51 -13.10 -2.19
CA ASP A 35 -3.32 -14.33 -1.42
C ASP A 35 -3.63 -14.17 0.07
N ASP A 36 -3.35 -13.00 0.65
CA ASP A 36 -3.66 -12.70 2.05
C ASP A 36 -5.16 -12.59 2.32
N ILE A 37 -5.96 -12.19 1.33
CA ILE A 37 -7.43 -12.08 1.40
C ILE A 37 -8.12 -13.44 1.30
N LYS A 38 -7.40 -14.52 1.00
CA LYS A 38 -8.00 -15.86 1.04
C LYS A 38 -8.43 -16.20 2.47
N PRO A 39 -9.58 -16.88 2.67
CA PRO A 39 -10.14 -17.12 3.99
C PRO A 39 -9.18 -17.85 4.94
N GLU A 40 -8.34 -18.72 4.39
CA GLU A 40 -7.29 -19.46 5.11
C GLU A 40 -6.23 -18.56 5.75
N ASN A 41 -5.94 -17.41 5.12
CA ASN A 41 -4.90 -16.49 5.54
C ASN A 41 -5.46 -15.30 6.32
N ILE A 42 -6.70 -14.88 6.05
CA ILE A 42 -7.36 -13.78 6.78
C ILE A 42 -7.30 -14.00 8.29
N GLN A 43 -7.61 -15.22 8.75
CA GLN A 43 -7.65 -15.52 10.18
C GLN A 43 -6.27 -15.38 10.85
N LYS A 44 -5.18 -15.64 10.11
CA LYS A 44 -3.81 -15.45 10.59
C LYS A 44 -3.45 -13.97 10.71
N TRP A 45 -3.87 -13.17 9.72
CA TRP A 45 -3.61 -11.73 9.70
C TRP A 45 -4.47 -10.93 10.70
N GLN A 46 -5.65 -11.44 11.05
CA GLN A 46 -6.50 -10.83 12.08
C GLN A 46 -6.04 -11.16 13.50
N ASN A 47 -5.54 -12.38 13.73
CA ASN A 47 -5.11 -12.85 15.05
C ASN A 47 -3.59 -12.81 15.20
N GLN A 48 -2.99 -11.63 14.99
CA GLN A 48 -1.55 -11.46 15.18
C GLN A 48 -1.19 -11.38 16.67
N PRO A 49 -0.02 -11.93 17.07
CA PRO A 49 0.49 -11.72 18.42
C PRO A 49 0.75 -10.23 18.68
N ILE A 50 0.73 -9.86 19.95
CA ILE A 50 1.04 -8.50 20.39
C ILE A 50 2.51 -8.22 20.10
N ASP A 51 2.78 -7.18 19.30
CA ASP A 51 4.13 -6.76 18.93
C ASP A 51 4.33 -5.28 19.28
N GLU A 52 5.27 -5.00 20.20
CA GLU A 52 5.59 -3.66 20.71
C GLU A 52 6.21 -2.73 19.65
N THR A 53 6.82 -3.29 18.60
CA THR A 53 7.48 -2.51 17.55
C THR A 53 6.49 -1.93 16.54
N LEU A 54 5.28 -2.49 16.49
CA LEU A 54 4.25 -2.14 15.52
C LEU A 54 3.24 -1.13 16.10
N PRO A 55 2.67 -0.24 15.27
CA PRO A 55 1.59 0.65 15.70
C PRO A 55 0.41 -0.16 16.24
N GLY A 56 -0.18 0.30 17.36
CA GLY A 56 -1.35 -0.36 17.96
C GLY A 56 -1.09 -1.79 18.41
N LEU A 57 0.16 -2.11 18.77
CA LEU A 57 0.61 -3.43 19.19
C LEU A 57 0.35 -4.54 18.16
N GLY A 58 0.28 -4.18 16.87
CA GLY A 58 -0.03 -5.09 15.78
C GLY A 58 -1.51 -5.50 15.66
N GLN A 59 -2.38 -5.05 16.56
CA GLN A 59 -3.77 -5.53 16.65
C GLN A 59 -4.70 -4.89 15.60
N TYR A 60 -4.47 -3.62 15.25
CA TYR A 60 -5.32 -2.90 14.28
C TYR A 60 -4.74 -2.95 12.88
N TYR A 61 -4.84 -4.11 12.22
CA TYR A 61 -4.31 -4.35 10.89
C TYR A 61 -5.39 -4.37 9.80
N CYS A 62 -5.12 -3.71 8.68
CA CYS A 62 -5.94 -3.80 7.48
C CYS A 62 -5.27 -4.69 6.44
N VAL A 63 -5.86 -5.86 6.17
CA VAL A 63 -5.33 -6.87 5.23
C VAL A 63 -5.26 -6.34 3.80
N SER A 64 -6.32 -5.69 3.30
CA SER A 64 -6.38 -5.22 1.91
C SER A 64 -5.38 -4.11 1.58
N CYS A 65 -5.02 -3.29 2.57
CA CYS A 65 -4.08 -2.18 2.41
C CYS A 65 -2.69 -2.47 3.01
N ALA A 66 -2.49 -3.64 3.61
CA ALA A 66 -1.27 -4.05 4.30
C ALA A 66 -0.73 -2.99 5.27
N ARG A 67 -1.60 -2.42 6.11
CA ARG A 67 -1.25 -1.28 6.97
C ARG A 67 -1.75 -1.45 8.40
N TYR A 68 -0.87 -1.11 9.34
CA TYR A 68 -1.15 -1.02 10.76
C TYR A 68 -1.68 0.36 11.16
N PHE A 69 -2.60 0.37 12.13
CA PHE A 69 -3.19 1.55 12.72
C PHE A 69 -2.97 1.56 14.24
N VAL A 70 -3.08 2.74 14.84
CA VAL A 70 -2.82 2.91 16.29
C VAL A 70 -4.04 2.51 17.13
N ASN A 71 -5.25 2.87 16.67
CA ASN A 71 -6.51 2.70 17.41
C ASN A 71 -7.62 2.12 16.51
N GLU A 72 -8.66 1.56 17.13
CA GLU A 72 -9.83 1.01 16.44
C GLU A 72 -10.60 2.07 15.61
N GLU A 73 -10.71 3.30 16.10
CA GLU A 73 -11.38 4.37 15.34
C GLU A 73 -10.67 4.70 14.03
N SER A 74 -9.34 4.58 14.02
CA SER A 74 -8.53 4.90 12.84
C SER A 74 -8.75 3.87 11.74
N ILE A 75 -8.84 2.59 12.09
CA ILE A 75 -9.13 1.53 11.13
C ILE A 75 -10.58 1.61 10.62
N LYS A 76 -11.55 1.94 11.47
CA LYS A 76 -12.95 2.18 11.04
C LYS A 76 -13.04 3.35 10.05
N LYS A 77 -12.39 4.48 10.34
CA LYS A 77 -12.31 5.64 9.43
C LYS A 77 -11.61 5.27 8.12
N HIS A 78 -10.55 4.46 8.17
CA HIS A 78 -9.85 3.97 6.99
C HIS A 78 -10.74 3.12 6.07
N GLN A 79 -11.51 2.18 6.63
CA GLN A 79 -12.38 1.28 5.87
C GLN A 79 -13.42 2.02 5.02
N VAL A 80 -13.94 3.14 5.53
CA VAL A 80 -14.94 3.94 4.81
C VAL A 80 -14.33 4.75 3.65
N SER A 81 -13.01 4.98 3.68
CA SER A 81 -12.29 5.84 2.74
C SER A 81 -12.34 5.31 1.29
N LYS A 82 -12.30 6.23 0.32
CA LYS A 82 -12.30 5.89 -1.11
C LYS A 82 -11.08 5.06 -1.52
N GLN A 83 -9.93 5.33 -0.90
CA GLN A 83 -8.67 4.62 -1.20
C GLN A 83 -8.78 3.15 -0.81
N HIS A 84 -9.31 2.87 0.38
CA HIS A 84 -9.54 1.51 0.85
C HIS A 84 -10.49 0.75 -0.07
N LYS A 85 -11.67 1.32 -0.37
CA LYS A 85 -12.65 0.70 -1.29
C LYS A 85 -12.08 0.43 -2.68
N LYS A 86 -11.19 1.30 -3.18
CA LYS A 86 -10.49 1.07 -4.45
C LYS A 86 -9.51 -0.09 -4.34
N GLN A 87 -8.76 -0.17 -3.26
CA GLN A 87 -7.79 -1.23 -3.02
C GLN A 87 -8.47 -2.58 -2.80
N GLU A 88 -9.58 -2.63 -2.06
CA GLU A 88 -10.38 -3.86 -1.88
C GLU A 88 -10.90 -4.42 -3.21
N LYS A 89 -11.30 -3.54 -4.16
CA LYS A 89 -11.70 -3.98 -5.50
C LYS A 89 -10.52 -4.60 -6.24
N ARG A 90 -9.38 -3.90 -6.28
CA ARG A 90 -8.15 -4.37 -6.92
C ARG A 90 -7.64 -5.68 -6.33
N ALA A 91 -7.74 -5.85 -5.02
CA ALA A 91 -7.25 -7.03 -4.34
C ALA A 91 -8.14 -8.27 -4.53
N LYS A 92 -9.39 -8.09 -4.99
CA LYS A 92 -10.29 -9.19 -5.40
C LYS A 92 -10.14 -9.56 -6.88
N GLU A 93 -9.56 -8.68 -7.69
CA GLU A 93 -9.29 -8.95 -9.10
C GLU A 93 -8.16 -10.00 -9.20
N LYS A 94 -8.27 -10.89 -10.20
CA LYS A 94 -7.23 -11.90 -10.44
C LYS A 94 -5.89 -11.20 -10.68
N PRO A 95 -4.85 -11.48 -9.88
CA PRO A 95 -3.56 -10.84 -10.07
C PRO A 95 -2.89 -11.37 -11.34
N TYR A 96 -2.14 -10.48 -12.00
CA TYR A 96 -1.32 -10.85 -13.14
C TYR A 96 -0.18 -11.77 -12.71
N THR A 97 0.06 -12.83 -13.48
CA THR A 97 1.11 -13.82 -13.17
C THR A 97 2.16 -13.88 -14.26
N HIS A 98 3.37 -14.33 -13.89
CA HIS A 98 4.48 -14.50 -14.85
C HIS A 98 4.13 -15.46 -15.99
N MET A 99 3.38 -16.53 -15.71
CA MET A 99 2.96 -17.50 -16.72
C MET A 99 2.10 -16.87 -17.82
N GLU A 100 1.23 -15.93 -17.47
CA GLU A 100 0.42 -15.19 -18.44
C GLU A 100 1.30 -14.28 -19.31
N ALA A 101 2.39 -13.73 -18.77
CA ALA A 101 3.39 -12.97 -19.54
C ALA A 101 4.09 -13.83 -20.58
N GLU A 102 4.56 -15.01 -20.17
CA GLU A 102 5.24 -15.95 -21.06
C GLU A 102 4.32 -16.49 -22.14
N GLN A 103 3.05 -16.75 -21.82
CA GLN A 103 2.06 -17.24 -22.78
C GLN A 103 1.70 -16.17 -23.83
N ALA A 104 1.61 -14.90 -23.43
CA ALA A 104 1.35 -13.80 -24.36
C ALA A 104 2.57 -13.42 -25.22
N GLY A 105 3.78 -13.77 -24.76
CA GLY A 105 5.03 -13.54 -25.48
C GLY A 105 5.40 -14.62 -26.50
N LYS A 106 4.63 -15.72 -26.58
CA LYS A 106 4.73 -16.75 -27.63
C LYS A 106 3.92 -16.33 -28.86
#